data_AF-A0A7J9RLZ5-F1
#
_entry.id   AF-A0A7J9RLZ5-F1
#
_cell.length_a   1.000
_cell.length_b   1.000
_cell.length_c   1.000
_cell.angle_alpha   90.00
_cell.angle_beta   90.00
_cell.angle_gamma   90.00
#
_symmetry.space_group_name_H-M   'P 1'
#
loop_
_entity.id
_entity.type
_entity.pdbx_description
1 polymer ?
#
loop_
_entity_poly.entity_id
_entity_poly.type
_entity_poly.pdbx_seq_one_letter_code
_entity_poly.pdbx_strand_id
1 'polypeptide(L)'
;MPQRLEFPLMEVGDFSFHINQHQIFSMELEEPESLDTLWIPFDSHHLIEQLLHMCSELLLAGYPGCSGCGYRDDEEKWDEISHRQRLKSLR
;
A
#
# COMPACT_ATOMS: atom_id res chain seq x y z
N MET A 1 6.78 -23.34 0.79
CA MET A 1 5.93 -23.60 -0.39
C MET A 1 5.32 -22.28 -0.82
N PRO A 2 5.17 -21.99 -2.13
CA PRO A 2 4.42 -20.83 -2.59
C PRO A 2 3.02 -20.87 -2.01
N GLN A 3 2.60 -19.79 -1.35
CA GLN A 3 1.30 -19.80 -0.68
C GLN A 3 0.14 -19.55 -1.66
N ARG A 4 0.44 -19.15 -2.90
CA ARG A 4 -0.55 -18.82 -3.94
C ARG A 4 -0.07 -19.31 -5.30
N LEU A 5 -0.88 -20.16 -5.93
CA LEU A 5 -0.69 -20.65 -7.32
C LEU A 5 -1.67 -20.02 -8.30
N GLU A 6 -2.65 -19.26 -7.79
CA GLU A 6 -3.71 -18.62 -8.58
C GLU A 6 -3.76 -17.12 -8.25
N PHE A 7 -3.86 -16.31 -9.29
CA PHE A 7 -3.99 -14.86 -9.18
C PHE A 7 -5.44 -14.50 -8.84
N PRO A 8 -5.65 -13.49 -7.99
CA PRO A 8 -7.00 -12.98 -7.77
C PRO A 8 -7.50 -12.31 -9.05
N LEU A 9 -8.82 -12.40 -9.31
CA LEU A 9 -9.45 -11.53 -10.30
C LEU A 9 -9.43 -10.10 -9.78
N MET A 10 -8.98 -9.16 -10.62
CA MET A 10 -8.97 -7.74 -10.30
C MET A 10 -10.13 -7.05 -11.03
N GLU A 11 -11.03 -6.44 -10.27
CA GLU A 11 -12.07 -5.57 -10.80
C GLU A 11 -11.61 -4.11 -10.66
N VAL A 12 -11.75 -3.34 -11.74
CA VAL A 12 -11.38 -1.92 -11.77
C VAL A 12 -12.51 -1.10 -11.13
N GLY A 13 -12.19 -0.27 -10.15
CA GLY A 13 -13.12 0.62 -9.45
C GLY A 13 -12.41 1.64 -8.57
N ASP A 14 -13.17 2.42 -7.80
CA ASP A 14 -12.62 3.41 -6.88
C ASP A 14 -11.81 2.72 -5.77
N PHE A 15 -10.51 3.02 -5.70
CA PHE A 15 -9.61 2.47 -4.69
C PHE A 15 -9.86 3.14 -3.34
N SER A 16 -10.78 2.56 -2.57
CA SER A 16 -11.05 2.99 -1.21
C SER A 16 -10.96 1.81 -0.24
N PHE A 17 -10.20 1.99 0.84
CA PHE A 17 -9.95 0.93 1.82
C PHE A 17 -10.54 1.33 3.15
N HIS A 18 -11.46 0.51 3.64
CA HIS A 18 -12.20 0.77 4.86
C HIS A 18 -12.22 -0.45 5.79
N ILE A 19 -12.10 -0.21 7.10
CA ILE A 19 -12.39 -1.20 8.15
C ILE A 19 -13.45 -0.59 9.06
N ASN A 20 -14.57 -1.29 9.28
CA ASN A 20 -15.67 -0.80 10.12
C ASN A 20 -16.14 0.63 9.75
N GLN A 21 -16.24 0.92 8.45
CA GLN A 21 -16.57 2.25 7.90
C GLN A 21 -15.52 3.36 8.13
N HIS A 22 -14.36 3.04 8.72
CA HIS A 22 -13.25 3.97 8.85
C HIS A 22 -12.29 3.83 7.67
N GLN A 23 -11.95 4.93 7.01
CA GLN A 23 -10.97 4.93 5.92
C GLN A 23 -9.56 4.74 6.49
N ILE A 24 -8.91 3.65 6.09
CA ILE A 24 -7.57 3.28 6.61
C ILE A 24 -6.44 3.69 5.66
N PHE A 25 -6.77 4.06 4.42
CA PHE A 25 -5.80 4.43 3.39
C PHE A 25 -6.35 5.53 2.49
N SER A 26 -5.51 6.51 2.16
CA SER A 26 -5.82 7.59 1.22
C SER A 26 -4.65 7.83 0.28
N MET A 27 -4.95 7.95 -1.02
CA MET A 27 -4.00 8.37 -2.05
C MET A 27 -4.26 9.80 -2.53
N GLU A 28 -5.14 10.54 -1.86
CA GLU A 28 -5.48 11.89 -2.30
C GLU A 28 -4.30 12.86 -2.12
N LEU A 29 -4.24 13.90 -2.94
CA LEU A 29 -3.22 14.95 -2.81
C LEU A 29 -3.39 15.77 -1.52
N GLU A 30 -4.61 15.80 -0.99
CA GLU A 30 -4.96 16.45 0.26
C GLU A 30 -4.70 15.52 1.46
N GLU A 31 -4.09 16.08 2.49
CA GLU A 31 -3.80 15.36 3.74
C GLU A 31 -5.12 15.04 4.47
N PRO A 32 -5.42 13.77 4.78
CA PRO A 32 -6.61 13.43 5.54
C PRO A 32 -6.49 13.90 6.99
N GLU A 33 -7.62 14.31 7.58
CA GLU A 33 -7.67 14.82 8.96
C GLU A 33 -7.26 13.75 10.00
N SER A 34 -7.60 12.49 9.74
CA SER A 34 -7.30 11.37 10.64
C SER A 34 -5.85 10.91 10.49
N LEU A 35 -5.16 10.68 11.61
CA LEU A 35 -3.85 10.02 11.66
C LEU A 35 -3.94 8.49 11.63
N ASP A 36 -5.15 7.93 11.80
CA ASP A 36 -5.41 6.50 11.64
C ASP A 36 -5.53 6.09 10.16
N THR A 37 -5.50 7.07 9.26
CA THR A 37 -5.47 6.89 7.80
C THR A 37 -4.04 7.01 7.29
N LEU A 38 -3.51 5.93 6.72
CA LEU A 38 -2.25 5.92 5.99
C LEU A 38 -2.39 6.82 4.76
N TRP A 39 -1.56 7.87 4.66
CA TRP A 39 -1.65 8.83 3.57
C TRP A 39 -0.46 8.76 2.62
N ILE A 40 -0.74 8.61 1.33
CA ILE A 40 0.26 8.58 0.26
C ILE A 40 -0.13 9.66 -0.76
N PRO A 41 0.51 10.85 -0.78
CA PRO A 41 0.10 11.98 -1.62
C PRO A 41 0.57 11.84 -3.07
N PHE A 42 0.05 10.85 -3.77
CA PHE A 42 0.40 10.57 -5.16
C PHE A 42 -0.86 10.38 -5.97
N ASP A 43 -0.84 10.80 -7.23
CA ASP A 43 -1.93 10.53 -8.17
C ASP A 43 -2.27 9.02 -8.15
N SER A 44 -3.49 8.70 -7.74
CA SER A 44 -3.94 7.34 -7.51
C SER A 44 -3.83 6.51 -8.78
N HIS A 45 -4.12 7.09 -9.95
CA HIS A 45 -3.97 6.44 -11.24
C HIS A 45 -2.52 6.02 -11.51
N HIS A 46 -1.57 6.93 -11.30
CA HIS A 46 -0.15 6.62 -11.52
C HIS A 46 0.40 5.63 -10.50
N LEU A 47 0.04 5.78 -9.22
CA LEU A 47 0.50 4.88 -8.15
C LEU A 47 0.02 3.45 -8.37
N ILE A 48 -1.24 3.27 -8.81
CA ILE A 48 -1.80 1.95 -9.08
C ILE A 48 -1.03 1.25 -10.21
N GLU A 49 -0.76 1.96 -11.31
CA GLU A 49 0.02 1.38 -12.41
C GLU A 49 1.41 0.92 -11.94
N GLN A 50 2.08 1.73 -11.12
CA GLN A 50 3.38 1.37 -10.55
C GLN A 50 3.30 0.18 -9.59
N LEU A 51 2.27 0.14 -8.74
CA LEU A 51 2.03 -0.96 -7.81
C LEU A 51 1.79 -2.28 -8.57
N LEU A 52 0.95 -2.25 -9.60
CA LEU A 52 0.67 -3.39 -10.46
C LEU A 52 1.92 -3.87 -11.19
N HIS A 53 2.72 -2.93 -11.71
CA HIS A 53 3.99 -3.24 -12.34
C HIS A 53 4.94 -3.94 -11.34
N MET A 54 5.13 -3.37 -10.15
CA MET A 54 5.97 -3.97 -9.12
C MET A 54 5.49 -5.37 -8.71
N CYS A 55 4.19 -5.55 -8.51
CA CYS A 55 3.60 -6.86 -8.23
C CYS A 55 3.85 -7.88 -9.36
N SER A 56 3.78 -7.43 -10.61
CA SER A 56 4.06 -8.25 -11.80
C SER A 56 5.54 -8.64 -11.88
N GLU A 57 6.46 -7.72 -11.60
CA GLU A 57 7.90 -7.98 -11.58
C GLU A 57 8.28 -8.96 -10.47
N LEU A 58 7.74 -8.77 -9.25
CA LEU A 58 7.93 -9.71 -8.14
C LEU A 58 7.43 -11.11 -8.52
N LEU A 59 6.28 -11.18 -9.17
CA LEU A 59 5.73 -12.42 -9.66
C LEU A 59 6.64 -13.09 -10.72
N LEU A 60 7.08 -12.34 -11.73
CA LEU A 60 7.94 -12.85 -12.80
C LEU A 60 9.30 -13.31 -12.29
N ALA A 61 9.86 -12.61 -11.30
CA ALA A 61 11.06 -13.00 -10.58
C ALA A 61 10.86 -14.28 -9.73
N GLY A 62 9.63 -14.81 -9.67
CA GLY A 62 9.30 -16.00 -8.95
C GLY A 62 9.29 -15.79 -7.44
N TYR A 63 9.10 -14.55 -6.95
CA TYR A 63 8.85 -14.27 -5.52
C TYR A 63 7.51 -14.89 -5.17
N PRO A 64 7.51 -16.10 -4.61
CA PRO A 64 6.28 -16.79 -4.33
C PRO A 64 5.82 -16.21 -3.01
N GLY A 65 4.79 -15.35 -3.00
CA GLY A 65 4.24 -14.78 -1.77
C GLY A 65 4.30 -15.81 -0.64
N CYS A 66 5.26 -15.64 0.26
CA CYS A 66 5.70 -16.67 1.17
C CYS A 66 5.08 -16.39 2.52
N SER A 67 4.62 -17.45 3.18
CA SER A 67 4.06 -17.37 4.52
C SER A 67 5.15 -16.85 5.45
N GLY A 68 4.98 -15.62 5.97
CA GLY A 68 5.93 -15.01 6.88
C GLY A 68 7.20 -14.41 6.24
N CYS A 69 7.27 -14.22 4.92
CA CYS A 69 8.46 -13.62 4.29
C CYS A 69 8.39 -12.11 4.06
N GLY A 70 7.26 -11.49 4.39
CA GLY A 70 7.13 -10.04 4.46
C GLY A 70 6.97 -9.52 5.89
N TYR A 71 6.90 -10.42 6.88
CA TYR A 71 6.82 -10.05 8.29
C TYR A 71 8.21 -10.17 8.86
N ARG A 72 8.83 -9.02 9.17
CA ARG A 72 10.06 -9.02 9.97
C ARG A 72 9.64 -8.71 11.40
N ASP A 73 10.05 -9.56 12.36
CA ASP A 73 9.73 -9.34 13.78
C ASP A 73 10.27 -7.98 14.29
N ASP A 74 11.23 -7.40 13.57
CA ASP A 74 11.86 -6.11 13.82
C ASP A 74 11.29 -4.96 12.98
N GLU A 75 10.21 -5.17 12.21
CA GLU A 75 9.54 -4.05 11.53
C GLU A 75 8.91 -3.11 12.56
N GLU A 76 9.43 -1.89 12.59
CA GLU A 76 8.86 -0.82 13.39
C GLU A 76 7.42 -0.55 12.96
N LYS A 77 6.56 -0.26 13.94
CA LYS A 77 5.19 0.17 13.63
C LYS A 77 5.26 1.40 12.75
N TRP A 78 4.38 1.45 11.76
CA TRP A 78 4.21 2.63 10.92
C TRP A 78 3.93 3.86 11.78
N ASP A 79 4.75 4.91 11.61
CA ASP A 79 4.56 6.21 12.25
C ASP A 79 4.11 7.23 11.19
N GLU A 80 2.79 7.42 11.14
CA GLU A 80 2.15 8.34 10.21
C GLU A 80 2.63 9.79 10.43
N ILE A 81 2.88 10.21 11.67
CA ILE A 81 3.32 11.58 11.97
C ILE A 81 4.69 11.83 11.35
N SER A 82 5.64 10.93 11.62
CA SER A 82 7.00 11.01 11.06
C SER A 82 6.99 10.98 9.54
N HIS A 83 6.13 10.15 8.94
CA HIS A 83 5.93 10.10 7.49
C HIS A 83 5.42 11.43 6.93
N ARG A 84 4.36 12.00 7.50
CA ARG A 84 3.80 13.29 7.05
C ARG A 84 4.78 14.45 7.21
N GLN A 85 5.57 14.46 8.28
CA GLN A 85 6.65 15.43 8.46
C GLN A 85 7.71 15.30 7.36
N ARG A 86 8.10 14.07 7.02
CA ARG A 86 9.05 13.81 5.92
C ARG A 86 8.50 14.34 4.59
N LEU A 87 7.23 14.09 4.28
CA LEU A 87 6.58 14.61 3.07
C LEU A 87 6.59 16.14 3.00
N LYS A 88 6.35 16.81 4.13
CA LYS A 88 6.40 18.29 4.22
C LYS A 88 7.82 18.83 4.02
N SER A 89 8.85 18.08 4.44
CA SER A 89 10.26 18.47 4.25
C SER A 89 10.78 18.29 2.82
N LEU A 90 10.09 17.48 2.01
CA LEU A 90 10.43 17.22 0.61
C LEU A 90 9.82 18.24 -0.37
N ARG A 91 8.97 19.15 0.13
CA ARG A 91 8.34 20.24 -0.65
C ARG A 91 9.17 21.52 -0.62
#